data_AF-A0A2H5X8F8-F1
#
_entry.id   AF-A0A2H5X8F8-F1
#
_cell.length_a   1.000
_cell.length_b   1.000
_cell.length_c   1.000
_cell.angle_alpha   90.00
_cell.angle_beta   90.00
_cell.angle_gamma   90.00
#
_symmetry.space_group_name_H-M   'P 1'
#
loop_
_entity.id
_entity.type
_entity.pdbx_description
1 polymer ?
#
loop_
_entity_poly.entity_id
_entity_poly.type
_entity_poly.pdbx_seq_one_letter_code
_entity_poly.pdbx_strand_id
1 'polypeptide(L)'
;MPRFQEPPFPRSNQYQPRLPSDNALDYYLVAARSIQGNGDPAHQPPKPEDVRWIQQNERAFRILQQGVSKPYRWVIEYRVGDPPFPDFAALRNLARLVAGRIRLAIATKDGMDAVRDWRVGVHMAWDIQGDMMLNYLVGVAMEAMVHAPIVSEMDFFSSAECRAMADTLIRMERSPDRFPSAIEGERAFALRWLDEMLPPGKPETLLEVVRTDWNMDPQTGKPIEPEEPAEDEEEEKLRAEERRQYERLRPQMLAIAQSPTAYEELRASLRREINRWAEESLRVLRLPYGRQLQALREPASREDTPFSYFAELLRPMRSPLLSGYLTNRARRRLMLVHLMLRVYRLQYGNYPDTLHTLKLEELIIDPFSGRELVYKREGERYRLYSVGQDGKDDGGHRPQPGEHPVEGDAIPRDLFLTRDGWR
;
A
#
# COMPACT_ATOMS: atom_id res chain seq x y z
N MET A 1 5.73 -38.43 13.05
CA MET A 1 4.44 -37.75 13.32
C MET A 1 4.11 -36.90 12.11
N PRO A 2 2.96 -37.11 11.44
CA PRO A 2 2.59 -36.26 10.32
C PRO A 2 2.30 -34.86 10.88
N ARG A 3 3.02 -33.84 10.38
CA ARG A 3 2.68 -32.44 10.59
C ARG A 3 1.22 -32.29 10.17
N PHE A 4 0.37 -31.75 11.05
CA PHE A 4 -0.93 -31.23 10.65
C PHE A 4 -0.68 -30.23 9.52
N GLN A 5 -0.84 -30.67 8.27
CA GLN A 5 -1.00 -29.78 7.15
C GLN A 5 -2.40 -29.21 7.34
N GLU A 6 -2.48 -27.95 7.76
CA GLU A 6 -3.71 -27.18 7.58
C GLU A 6 -4.15 -27.37 6.12
N PRO A 7 -5.45 -27.62 5.87
CA PRO A 7 -5.92 -27.76 4.50
C PRO A 7 -5.50 -26.52 3.71
N PRO A 8 -5.03 -26.67 2.46
CA PRO A 8 -4.57 -25.54 1.67
C PRO A 8 -5.67 -24.49 1.59
N PHE A 9 -5.31 -23.22 1.79
CA PHE A 9 -6.24 -22.11 1.64
C PHE A 9 -6.91 -22.17 0.26
N PRO A 10 -8.21 -21.85 0.16
CA PRO A 10 -8.91 -21.81 -1.11
C PRO A 10 -8.23 -20.85 -2.08
N ARG A 11 -8.19 -21.24 -3.36
CA ARG A 11 -7.65 -20.39 -4.44
C ARG A 11 -8.48 -19.12 -4.59
N SER A 12 -7.83 -18.04 -4.98
CA SER A 12 -8.45 -16.73 -5.21
C SER A 12 -9.72 -16.79 -6.09
N ASN A 13 -9.68 -17.57 -7.17
CA ASN A 13 -10.80 -17.76 -8.09
C ASN A 13 -11.92 -18.69 -7.57
N GLN A 14 -11.68 -19.41 -6.47
CA GLN A 14 -12.64 -20.34 -5.86
C GLN A 14 -13.23 -19.79 -4.54
N TYR A 15 -12.65 -18.72 -3.99
CA TYR A 15 -13.09 -18.19 -2.71
C TYR A 15 -14.46 -17.50 -2.78
N GLN A 16 -15.43 -18.11 -2.09
CA GLN A 16 -16.78 -17.59 -1.94
C GLN A 16 -17.05 -17.26 -0.48
N PRO A 17 -17.03 -15.97 -0.08
CA PRO A 17 -17.31 -15.58 1.29
C PRO A 17 -18.78 -15.86 1.63
N ARG A 18 -19.04 -16.33 2.86
CA ARG A 18 -20.39 -16.64 3.35
C ARG A 18 -20.64 -15.97 4.70
N LEU A 19 -21.86 -15.48 4.91
CA LEU A 19 -22.27 -14.86 6.16
C LEU A 19 -23.38 -15.68 6.85
N PRO A 20 -23.42 -15.73 8.20
CA PRO A 20 -22.48 -15.10 9.13
C PRO A 20 -21.10 -15.77 9.11
N SER A 21 -20.07 -15.01 9.44
CA SER A 21 -18.68 -15.50 9.56
C SER A 21 -18.02 -14.97 10.82
N ASP A 22 -16.96 -15.64 11.26
CA ASP A 22 -16.06 -15.18 12.32
C ASP A 22 -14.81 -14.49 11.77
N ASN A 23 -14.77 -14.24 10.45
CA ASN A 23 -13.70 -13.51 9.79
C ASN A 23 -14.23 -12.21 9.18
N ALA A 24 -13.61 -11.08 9.55
CA ALA A 24 -13.94 -9.77 9.01
C ALA A 24 -13.81 -9.72 7.47
N LEU A 25 -12.85 -10.46 6.90
CA LEU A 25 -12.62 -10.53 5.45
C LEU A 25 -13.89 -10.94 4.67
N ASP A 26 -14.68 -11.89 5.20
CA ASP A 26 -15.91 -12.33 4.53
C ASP A 26 -16.95 -11.22 4.44
N TYR A 27 -17.11 -10.44 5.51
CA TYR A 27 -17.99 -9.28 5.51
C TYR A 27 -17.50 -8.22 4.53
N TYR A 28 -16.19 -8.00 4.43
CA TYR A 28 -15.62 -6.99 3.54
C TYR A 28 -15.85 -7.37 2.08
N LEU A 29 -15.60 -8.63 1.72
CA LEU A 29 -15.80 -9.12 0.36
C LEU A 29 -17.28 -9.17 -0.02
N VAL A 30 -18.16 -9.64 0.87
CA VAL A 30 -19.61 -9.62 0.61
C VAL A 30 -20.14 -8.19 0.49
N ALA A 31 -19.72 -7.27 1.36
CA ALA A 31 -20.08 -5.86 1.27
C ALA A 31 -19.62 -5.27 -0.07
N ALA A 32 -18.36 -5.44 -0.42
CA ALA A 32 -17.76 -4.91 -1.65
C ALA A 32 -18.45 -5.46 -2.92
N ARG A 33 -18.68 -6.78 -2.99
CA ARG A 33 -19.38 -7.43 -4.11
C ARG A 33 -20.86 -7.07 -4.20
N SER A 34 -21.46 -6.56 -3.12
CA SER A 34 -22.88 -6.15 -3.10
C SER A 34 -23.14 -4.72 -3.59
N ILE A 35 -22.08 -3.95 -3.84
CA ILE A 35 -22.21 -2.57 -4.33
C ILE A 35 -22.73 -2.57 -5.76
N GLN A 36 -23.73 -1.72 -6.01
CA GLN A 36 -24.32 -1.48 -7.32
C GLN A 36 -23.72 -0.20 -7.94
N GLY A 37 -23.13 -0.35 -9.13
CA GLY A 37 -22.48 0.75 -9.86
C GLY A 37 -21.15 1.20 -9.25
N ASN A 38 -20.48 2.14 -9.94
CA ASN A 38 -19.25 2.76 -9.48
C ASN A 38 -19.53 4.23 -9.15
N GLY A 39 -19.35 4.61 -7.89
CA GLY A 39 -19.49 6.00 -7.43
C GLY A 39 -18.13 6.61 -7.11
N ASP A 40 -18.01 7.92 -7.31
CA ASP A 40 -16.84 8.70 -6.89
C ASP A 40 -17.27 10.02 -6.22
N PRO A 41 -17.77 9.95 -4.97
CA PRO A 41 -18.29 11.11 -4.24
C PRO A 41 -17.14 12.02 -3.78
N ALA A 42 -16.49 12.70 -4.72
CA ALA A 42 -15.32 13.53 -4.47
C ALA A 42 -15.67 14.94 -3.95
N HIS A 43 -16.91 15.40 -4.15
CA HIS A 43 -17.35 16.76 -3.85
C HIS A 43 -17.83 16.91 -2.40
N GLN A 44 -17.57 18.08 -1.80
CA GLN A 44 -18.14 18.49 -0.52
C GLN A 44 -18.95 19.79 -0.72
N PRO A 45 -20.29 19.78 -0.55
CA PRO A 45 -21.14 18.60 -0.26
C PRO A 45 -21.23 17.62 -1.45
N PRO A 46 -21.64 16.35 -1.23
CA PRO A 46 -21.88 15.39 -2.31
C PRO A 46 -22.93 15.87 -3.30
N LYS A 47 -22.79 15.51 -4.59
CA LYS A 47 -23.78 15.84 -5.62
C LYS A 47 -25.05 14.99 -5.47
N PRO A 48 -26.20 15.39 -6.03
CA PRO A 48 -27.44 14.60 -5.93
C PRO A 48 -27.30 13.15 -6.41
N GLU A 49 -26.52 12.89 -7.45
CA GLU A 49 -26.19 11.55 -7.94
C GLU A 49 -25.37 10.73 -6.94
N ASP A 50 -24.40 11.37 -6.26
CA ASP A 50 -23.60 10.74 -5.21
C ASP A 50 -24.50 10.32 -4.04
N VAL A 51 -25.41 11.22 -3.62
CA VAL A 51 -26.36 10.94 -2.54
C VAL A 51 -27.26 9.75 -2.88
N ARG A 52 -27.79 9.69 -4.11
CA ARG A 52 -28.59 8.53 -4.57
C ARG A 52 -27.78 7.25 -4.54
N TRP A 53 -26.54 7.28 -5.04
CA TRP A 53 -25.67 6.11 -5.05
C TRP A 53 -25.32 5.64 -3.62
N ILE A 54 -25.05 6.56 -2.69
CA ILE A 54 -24.82 6.26 -1.28
C ILE A 54 -26.05 5.56 -0.67
N GLN A 55 -27.24 6.11 -0.88
CA GLN A 55 -28.50 5.56 -0.35
C GLN A 55 -28.82 4.18 -0.93
N GLN A 56 -28.60 3.99 -2.23
CA GLN A 56 -28.78 2.71 -2.92
C GLN A 56 -27.88 1.61 -2.32
N ASN A 57 -26.69 1.99 -1.85
CA ASN A 57 -25.67 1.06 -1.35
C ASN A 57 -25.59 0.98 0.19
N GLU A 58 -26.59 1.52 0.91
CA GLU A 58 -26.68 1.47 2.38
C GLU A 58 -26.52 0.05 2.94
N ARG A 59 -27.08 -0.95 2.25
CA ARG A 59 -26.97 -2.36 2.64
C ARG A 59 -25.51 -2.84 2.68
N ALA A 60 -24.70 -2.45 1.70
CA ALA A 60 -23.28 -2.83 1.65
C ALA A 60 -22.54 -2.28 2.87
N PHE A 61 -22.81 -1.02 3.24
CA PHE A 61 -22.22 -0.41 4.43
C PHE A 61 -22.64 -1.11 5.73
N ARG A 62 -23.92 -1.48 5.88
CA ARG A 62 -24.38 -2.24 7.06
C ARG A 62 -23.70 -3.61 7.19
N ILE A 63 -23.43 -4.28 6.08
CA ILE A 63 -22.68 -5.55 6.08
C ILE A 63 -21.24 -5.29 6.54
N LEU A 64 -20.57 -4.28 5.98
CA LEU A 64 -19.23 -3.86 6.39
C LEU A 64 -19.16 -3.59 7.91
N GLN A 65 -20.13 -2.83 8.44
CA GLN A 65 -20.21 -2.47 9.85
C GLN A 65 -20.33 -3.69 10.79
N GLN A 66 -20.96 -4.79 10.35
CA GLN A 66 -21.01 -6.03 11.13
C GLN A 66 -19.62 -6.71 11.19
N GLY A 67 -18.82 -6.55 10.15
CA GLY A 67 -17.50 -7.17 10.01
C GLY A 67 -16.40 -6.52 10.85
N VAL A 68 -16.42 -5.19 11.05
CA VAL A 68 -15.32 -4.47 11.74
C VAL A 68 -15.13 -4.82 13.22
N SER A 69 -16.08 -5.53 13.83
CA SER A 69 -15.95 -6.06 15.19
C SER A 69 -15.36 -7.48 15.24
N LYS A 70 -15.17 -8.12 14.09
CA LYS A 70 -14.70 -9.50 13.96
C LYS A 70 -13.18 -9.54 13.82
N PRO A 71 -12.53 -10.65 14.23
CA PRO A 71 -11.13 -10.89 13.90
C PRO A 71 -10.93 -10.90 12.38
N TYR A 72 -9.84 -10.29 11.91
CA TYR A 72 -9.42 -10.36 10.52
C TYR A 72 -8.39 -11.46 10.32
N ARG A 73 -8.59 -12.29 9.30
CA ARG A 73 -7.65 -13.32 8.85
C ARG A 73 -7.62 -13.36 7.32
N TRP A 74 -6.44 -13.23 6.72
CA TRP A 74 -6.29 -13.52 5.31
C TRP A 74 -6.29 -15.03 5.07
N VAL A 75 -7.19 -15.50 4.21
CA VAL A 75 -7.41 -16.94 3.97
C VAL A 75 -7.46 -17.28 2.48
N ILE A 76 -6.94 -16.41 1.62
CA ILE A 76 -6.96 -16.56 0.17
C ILE A 76 -5.55 -16.87 -0.33
N GLU A 77 -5.39 -17.98 -1.05
CA GLU A 77 -4.13 -18.32 -1.72
C GLU A 77 -4.14 -17.80 -3.16
N TYR A 78 -3.04 -17.15 -3.55
CA TYR A 78 -2.74 -16.80 -4.94
C TYR A 78 -1.67 -17.75 -5.49
N ARG A 79 -1.92 -18.24 -6.70
CA ARG A 79 -0.98 -19.10 -7.46
C ARG A 79 -0.60 -18.47 -8.78
N VAL A 80 0.47 -18.98 -9.40
CA VAL A 80 0.85 -18.56 -10.75
C VAL A 80 -0.29 -18.86 -11.73
N GLY A 81 -0.67 -17.86 -12.53
CA GLY A 81 -1.76 -17.95 -13.50
C GLY A 81 -3.16 -17.69 -12.94
N ASP A 82 -3.33 -17.49 -11.62
CA ASP A 82 -4.60 -16.99 -11.10
C ASP A 82 -4.85 -15.54 -11.59
N PRO A 83 -6.11 -15.14 -11.86
CA PRO A 83 -6.43 -13.75 -12.13
C PRO A 83 -5.97 -12.87 -10.95
N PRO A 84 -5.17 -11.82 -11.20
CA PRO A 84 -4.67 -10.99 -10.13
C PRO A 84 -5.82 -10.31 -9.41
N PHE A 85 -6.00 -10.67 -8.13
CA PHE A 85 -6.70 -9.88 -7.11
C PHE A 85 -8.08 -9.31 -7.54
N PRO A 86 -9.07 -10.16 -7.84
CA PRO A 86 -10.34 -9.73 -8.44
C PRO A 86 -11.16 -8.77 -7.57
N ASP A 87 -10.94 -8.78 -6.25
CA ASP A 87 -11.75 -8.02 -5.30
C ASP A 87 -11.24 -6.60 -5.00
N PHE A 88 -10.04 -6.22 -5.46
CA PHE A 88 -9.44 -4.92 -5.08
C PHE A 88 -10.18 -3.72 -5.65
N ALA A 89 -10.66 -3.81 -6.89
CA ALA A 89 -11.51 -2.77 -7.46
C ALA A 89 -12.80 -2.61 -6.63
N ALA A 90 -13.41 -3.72 -6.20
CA ALA A 90 -14.61 -3.71 -5.38
C ALA A 90 -14.36 -3.15 -3.97
N LEU A 91 -13.24 -3.54 -3.31
CA LEU A 91 -12.85 -3.00 -1.99
C LEU A 91 -12.58 -1.50 -2.04
N ARG A 92 -11.94 -1.01 -3.11
CA ARG A 92 -11.77 0.45 -3.33
C ARG A 92 -13.11 1.15 -3.53
N ASN A 93 -14.04 0.54 -4.27
CA ASN A 93 -15.39 1.07 -4.43
C ASN A 93 -16.16 1.13 -3.09
N LEU A 94 -15.95 0.14 -2.21
CA LEU A 94 -16.47 0.16 -0.84
C LEU A 94 -15.86 1.28 0.02
N ALA A 95 -14.55 1.53 -0.10
CA ALA A 95 -13.93 2.68 0.57
C ALA A 95 -14.49 4.02 0.06
N ARG A 96 -14.77 4.15 -1.24
CA ARG A 96 -15.46 5.34 -1.80
C ARG A 96 -16.88 5.50 -1.26
N LEU A 97 -17.62 4.40 -1.08
CA LEU A 97 -18.93 4.45 -0.41
C LEU A 97 -18.81 5.01 1.00
N VAL A 98 -17.87 4.51 1.81
CA VAL A 98 -17.63 5.03 3.16
C VAL A 98 -17.26 6.52 3.12
N ALA A 99 -16.35 6.92 2.23
CA ALA A 99 -15.99 8.33 2.08
C ALA A 99 -17.20 9.20 1.72
N GLY A 100 -18.05 8.76 0.79
CA GLY A 100 -19.28 9.45 0.42
C GLY A 100 -20.26 9.62 1.59
N ARG A 101 -20.41 8.58 2.41
CA ARG A 101 -21.23 8.65 3.62
C ARG A 101 -20.73 9.68 4.63
N ILE A 102 -19.41 9.71 4.87
CA ILE A 102 -18.78 10.71 5.75
C ILE A 102 -19.06 12.13 5.22
N ARG A 103 -18.90 12.35 3.91
CA ARG A 103 -19.20 13.65 3.28
C ARG A 103 -20.65 14.06 3.43
N LEU A 104 -21.58 13.12 3.24
CA LEU A 104 -23.00 13.33 3.43
C LEU A 104 -23.33 13.71 4.87
N ALA A 105 -22.79 12.98 5.85
CA ALA A 105 -22.96 13.27 7.26
C ALA A 105 -22.45 14.67 7.64
N ILE A 106 -21.27 15.06 7.15
CA ILE A 106 -20.75 16.44 7.32
C ILE A 106 -21.67 17.47 6.69
N ALA A 107 -22.18 17.21 5.47
CA ALA A 107 -23.08 18.12 4.77
C ALA A 107 -24.40 18.31 5.52
N THR A 108 -24.92 17.26 6.17
CA THR A 108 -26.11 17.29 7.03
C THR A 108 -25.82 17.70 8.47
N LYS A 109 -24.60 18.16 8.77
CA LYS A 109 -24.15 18.62 10.10
C LYS A 109 -24.20 17.56 11.20
N ASP A 110 -24.01 16.29 10.83
CA ASP A 110 -23.91 15.16 11.76
C ASP A 110 -22.44 14.69 11.87
N GLY A 111 -21.69 15.30 12.79
CA GLY A 111 -20.28 14.93 13.02
C GLY A 111 -20.12 13.58 13.72
N MET A 112 -21.09 13.14 14.51
CA MET A 112 -21.03 11.84 15.20
C MET A 112 -21.12 10.70 14.19
N ASP A 113 -22.03 10.78 13.22
CA ASP A 113 -22.15 9.78 12.16
C ASP A 113 -20.94 9.81 11.22
N ALA A 114 -20.41 11.00 10.91
CA ALA A 114 -19.17 11.11 10.15
C ALA A 114 -17.99 10.39 10.85
N VAL A 115 -17.82 10.57 12.16
CA VAL A 115 -16.76 9.88 12.94
C VAL A 115 -17.01 8.37 13.03
N ARG A 116 -18.28 7.95 13.18
CA ARG A 116 -18.66 6.54 13.23
C ARG A 116 -18.31 5.82 11.93
N ASP A 117 -18.71 6.40 10.80
CA ASP A 117 -18.48 5.83 9.47
C ASP A 117 -16.99 5.85 9.11
N TRP A 118 -16.28 6.93 9.49
CA TRP A 118 -14.83 7.00 9.38
C TRP A 118 -14.12 5.88 10.13
N ARG A 119 -14.51 5.58 11.37
CA ARG A 119 -13.93 4.46 12.14
C ARG A 119 -14.13 3.11 11.46
N VAL A 120 -15.31 2.88 10.87
CA VAL A 120 -15.60 1.65 10.11
C VAL A 120 -14.66 1.54 8.90
N GLY A 121 -14.54 2.61 8.11
CA GLY A 121 -13.68 2.62 6.92
C GLY A 121 -12.19 2.47 7.23
N VAL A 122 -11.69 3.18 8.25
CA VAL A 122 -10.28 3.11 8.65
C VAL A 122 -9.94 1.73 9.22
N HIS A 123 -10.83 1.11 10.01
CA HIS A 123 -10.60 -0.23 10.53
C HIS A 123 -10.47 -1.25 9.39
N MET A 124 -11.39 -1.23 8.42
CA MET A 124 -11.32 -2.08 7.23
C MET A 124 -10.03 -1.83 6.43
N ALA A 125 -9.68 -0.57 6.19
CA ALA A 125 -8.49 -0.21 5.43
C ALA A 125 -7.22 -0.69 6.14
N TRP A 126 -7.13 -0.52 7.46
CA TRP A 126 -6.03 -1.04 8.27
C TRP A 126 -5.99 -2.56 8.26
N ASP A 127 -7.15 -3.22 8.27
CA ASP A 127 -7.21 -4.67 8.24
C ASP A 127 -6.57 -5.25 6.97
N ILE A 128 -6.86 -4.64 5.82
CA ILE A 128 -6.31 -5.00 4.51
C ILE A 128 -4.80 -4.69 4.39
N GLN A 129 -4.21 -3.89 5.27
CA GLN A 129 -2.79 -3.51 5.21
C GLN A 129 -1.81 -4.60 5.68
N GLY A 130 -2.10 -5.87 5.46
CA GLY A 130 -1.28 -7.00 5.86
C GLY A 130 -1.21 -8.09 4.80
N ASP A 131 -0.52 -9.18 5.16
CA ASP A 131 -0.45 -10.46 4.45
C ASP A 131 0.28 -10.44 3.10
N MET A 132 -0.02 -9.53 2.18
CA MET A 132 0.66 -9.40 0.89
C MET A 132 0.98 -7.93 0.59
N MET A 133 2.03 -7.68 -0.20
CA MET A 133 2.45 -6.30 -0.48
C MET A 133 1.40 -5.51 -1.27
N LEU A 134 0.70 -6.17 -2.20
CA LEU A 134 -0.36 -5.53 -2.95
C LEU A 134 -1.59 -5.22 -2.08
N ASN A 135 -1.94 -6.11 -1.15
CA ASN A 135 -2.97 -5.84 -0.13
C ASN A 135 -2.60 -4.58 0.65
N TYR A 136 -1.33 -4.48 1.10
CA TYR A 136 -0.82 -3.29 1.78
C TYR A 136 -1.07 -2.00 1.00
N LEU A 137 -0.67 -1.96 -0.27
CA LEU A 137 -0.86 -0.78 -1.12
C LEU A 137 -2.34 -0.42 -1.31
N VAL A 138 -3.20 -1.41 -1.50
CA VAL A 138 -4.65 -1.21 -1.62
C VAL A 138 -5.23 -0.66 -0.33
N GLY A 139 -4.88 -1.24 0.81
CA GLY A 139 -5.32 -0.77 2.12
C GLY A 139 -4.85 0.66 2.44
N VAL A 140 -3.61 1.04 2.06
CA VAL A 140 -3.11 2.42 2.18
C VAL A 140 -3.94 3.38 1.33
N ALA A 141 -4.26 2.99 0.10
CA ALA A 141 -5.09 3.83 -0.76
C ALA A 141 -6.53 3.96 -0.25
N MET A 142 -7.12 2.89 0.28
CA MET A 142 -8.43 2.91 0.92
C MET A 142 -8.46 3.84 2.14
N GLU A 143 -7.42 3.77 2.98
CA GLU A 143 -7.28 4.66 4.14
C GLU A 143 -7.21 6.13 3.72
N ALA A 144 -6.44 6.45 2.68
CA ALA A 144 -6.36 7.81 2.13
C ALA A 144 -7.74 8.32 1.64
N MET A 145 -8.54 7.47 0.98
CA MET A 145 -9.91 7.82 0.56
C MET A 145 -10.80 8.15 1.75
N VAL A 146 -10.74 7.34 2.81
CA VAL A 146 -11.57 7.49 4.02
C VAL A 146 -11.13 8.69 4.86
N HIS A 147 -9.84 9.01 4.91
CA HIS A 147 -9.35 10.23 5.58
C HIS A 147 -9.71 11.51 4.85
N ALA A 148 -9.74 11.50 3.51
CA ALA A 148 -9.92 12.71 2.69
C ALA A 148 -11.04 13.66 3.17
N PRO A 149 -12.29 13.21 3.42
CA PRO A 149 -13.35 14.10 3.89
C PRO A 149 -13.12 14.67 5.29
N ILE A 150 -12.52 13.90 6.21
CA ILE A 150 -12.18 14.40 7.55
C ILE A 150 -11.08 15.45 7.46
N VAL A 151 -10.06 15.18 6.63
CA VAL A 151 -8.92 16.06 6.45
C VAL A 151 -9.32 17.38 5.79
N SER A 152 -10.25 17.38 4.83
CA SER A 152 -10.73 18.63 4.20
C SER A 152 -11.59 19.44 5.16
N GLU A 153 -12.49 18.78 5.89
CA GLU A 153 -13.49 19.43 6.75
C GLU A 153 -13.09 19.46 8.23
N MET A 154 -11.80 19.47 8.56
CA MET A 154 -11.36 19.31 9.96
C MET A 154 -11.95 20.35 10.91
N ASP A 155 -12.24 21.57 10.40
CA ASP A 155 -12.83 22.66 11.18
C ASP A 155 -14.32 22.51 11.47
N PHE A 156 -14.98 21.53 10.87
CA PHE A 156 -16.36 21.16 11.19
C PHE A 156 -16.47 20.47 12.55
N PHE A 157 -15.48 19.65 12.91
CA PHE A 157 -15.58 18.76 14.08
C PHE A 157 -15.38 19.50 15.41
N SER A 158 -16.14 19.06 16.41
CA SER A 158 -16.04 19.47 17.80
C SER A 158 -14.81 18.87 18.51
N SER A 159 -14.50 19.38 19.70
CA SER A 159 -13.40 18.84 20.52
C SER A 159 -13.60 17.35 20.85
N ALA A 160 -14.85 16.92 21.13
CA ALA A 160 -15.15 15.53 21.45
C ALA A 160 -14.95 14.60 20.24
N GLU A 161 -15.42 15.02 19.05
CA GLU A 161 -15.27 14.27 17.81
C GLU A 161 -13.79 14.17 17.37
N CYS A 162 -13.04 15.28 17.49
CA CYS A 162 -11.60 15.26 17.21
C CYS A 162 -10.84 14.33 18.17
N ARG A 163 -11.14 14.35 19.47
CA ARG A 163 -10.55 13.40 20.43
C ARG A 163 -10.92 11.96 20.09
N ALA A 164 -12.18 11.70 19.76
CA ALA A 164 -12.62 10.37 19.37
C ALA A 164 -11.87 9.83 18.14
N MET A 165 -11.56 10.67 17.16
CA MET A 165 -10.72 10.29 16.00
C MET A 165 -9.25 10.12 16.39
N ALA A 166 -8.70 11.04 17.19
CA ALA A 166 -7.33 10.97 17.69
C ALA A 166 -7.08 9.68 18.47
N ASP A 167 -7.99 9.30 19.38
CA ASP A 167 -7.89 8.06 20.16
C ASP A 167 -7.86 6.81 19.26
N THR A 168 -8.60 6.82 18.15
CA THR A 168 -8.54 5.73 17.16
C THR A 168 -7.16 5.66 16.50
N LEU A 169 -6.62 6.79 16.05
CA LEU A 169 -5.28 6.83 15.43
C LEU A 169 -4.18 6.45 16.42
N ILE A 170 -4.27 6.89 17.68
CA ILE A 170 -3.33 6.51 18.75
C ILE A 170 -3.35 5.00 18.97
N ARG A 171 -4.55 4.38 19.07
CA ARG A 171 -4.65 2.92 19.22
C ARG A 171 -4.05 2.19 18.03
N MET A 172 -4.24 2.68 16.81
CA MET A 172 -3.66 2.08 15.61
C MET A 172 -2.13 2.18 15.60
N GLU A 173 -1.56 3.35 15.88
CA GLU A 173 -0.10 3.54 15.92
C GLU A 173 0.58 2.73 17.04
N ARG A 174 -0.14 2.46 18.13
CA ARG A 174 0.33 1.64 19.26
C ARG A 174 0.06 0.14 19.10
N SER A 175 -0.76 -0.25 18.14
CA SER A 175 -1.01 -1.65 17.83
C SER A 175 0.16 -2.23 17.01
N PRO A 176 0.40 -3.55 17.07
CA PRO A 176 1.39 -4.20 16.21
C PRO A 176 1.16 -3.83 14.74
N ASP A 177 2.25 -3.44 14.08
CA ASP A 177 2.22 -3.06 12.67
C ASP A 177 1.87 -4.26 11.78
N ARG A 178 1.13 -4.02 10.71
CA ARG A 178 0.77 -5.04 9.73
C ARG A 178 1.73 -5.12 8.55
N PHE A 179 2.52 -4.09 8.28
CA PHE A 179 3.50 -4.11 7.20
C PHE A 179 4.51 -5.28 7.28
N PRO A 180 4.99 -5.70 8.48
CA PRO A 180 5.81 -6.92 8.60
C PRO A 180 5.13 -8.19 8.04
N SER A 181 3.82 -8.34 8.23
CA SER A 181 3.08 -9.48 7.68
C SER A 181 3.02 -9.47 6.15
N ALA A 182 2.99 -8.28 5.53
CA ALA A 182 3.03 -8.14 4.08
C ALA A 182 4.40 -8.58 3.52
N ILE A 183 5.51 -8.25 4.19
CA ILE A 183 6.85 -8.75 3.81
C ILE A 183 6.90 -10.29 3.91
N GLU A 184 6.35 -10.83 4.99
CA GLU A 184 6.34 -12.27 5.25
C GLU A 184 5.52 -13.06 4.23
N GLY A 185 4.32 -12.60 3.88
CA GLY A 185 3.53 -13.30 2.87
C GLY A 185 4.06 -13.08 1.46
N GLU A 186 4.72 -11.95 1.17
CA GLU A 186 5.44 -11.75 -0.09
C GLU A 186 6.63 -12.72 -0.23
N ARG A 187 7.38 -12.94 0.86
CA ARG A 187 8.40 -14.00 0.92
C ARG A 187 7.80 -15.36 0.63
N ALA A 188 6.68 -15.69 1.30
CA ALA A 188 6.02 -16.98 1.11
C ALA A 188 5.51 -17.15 -0.32
N PHE A 189 4.98 -16.10 -0.93
CA PHE A 189 4.56 -16.07 -2.33
C PHE A 189 5.74 -16.28 -3.28
N ALA A 190 6.84 -15.53 -3.14
CA ALA A 190 8.02 -15.65 -3.98
C ALA A 190 8.67 -17.06 -3.90
N LEU A 191 8.71 -17.66 -2.71
CA LEU A 191 9.20 -19.03 -2.55
C LEU A 191 8.30 -20.07 -3.23
N ARG A 192 6.97 -19.89 -3.16
CA ARG A 192 6.02 -20.75 -3.89
C ARG A 192 6.16 -20.56 -5.39
N TRP A 193 6.20 -19.30 -5.86
CA TRP A 193 6.41 -18.97 -7.26
C TRP A 193 7.67 -19.65 -7.80
N LEU A 194 8.78 -19.59 -7.05
CA LEU A 194 10.04 -20.25 -7.42
C LEU A 194 9.84 -21.76 -7.62
N ASP A 195 9.10 -22.43 -6.73
CA ASP A 195 8.85 -23.87 -6.84
C ASP A 195 7.83 -24.23 -7.93
N GLU A 196 6.91 -23.32 -8.28
CA GLU A 196 5.91 -23.51 -9.35
C GLU A 196 6.52 -23.27 -10.75
N MET A 197 7.32 -22.20 -10.93
CA MET A 197 7.91 -21.81 -12.22
C MET A 197 9.24 -22.50 -12.51
N LEU A 198 10.06 -22.69 -11.47
CA LEU A 198 11.32 -23.42 -11.53
C LEU A 198 11.25 -24.63 -10.59
N PRO A 199 10.47 -25.67 -10.91
CA PRO A 199 10.36 -26.86 -10.06
C PRO A 199 11.67 -27.65 -9.93
N PRO A 200 11.95 -28.25 -8.76
CA PRO A 200 13.17 -29.04 -8.55
C PRO A 200 13.34 -30.14 -9.60
N GLY A 201 14.56 -30.30 -10.10
CA GLY A 201 14.95 -31.35 -11.05
C GLY A 201 14.40 -31.19 -12.46
N LYS A 202 13.83 -30.02 -12.82
CA LYS A 202 13.26 -29.75 -14.14
C LYS A 202 13.91 -28.53 -14.82
N PRO A 203 15.20 -28.62 -15.19
CA PRO A 203 15.93 -27.51 -15.78
C PRO A 203 15.33 -26.98 -17.09
N GLU A 204 14.56 -27.80 -17.81
CA GLU A 204 13.83 -27.40 -19.01
C GLU A 204 12.79 -26.29 -18.78
N THR A 205 12.23 -26.15 -17.56
CA THR A 205 11.24 -25.10 -17.28
C THR A 205 11.83 -23.70 -17.30
N LEU A 206 13.15 -23.57 -17.13
CA LEU A 206 13.86 -22.31 -17.31
C LEU A 206 13.63 -21.73 -18.71
N LEU A 207 13.51 -22.60 -19.71
CA LEU A 207 13.26 -22.21 -21.10
C LEU A 207 11.78 -21.94 -21.36
N GLU A 208 10.86 -22.48 -20.56
CA GLU A 208 9.44 -22.14 -20.65
C GLU A 208 9.20 -20.69 -20.22
N VAL A 209 9.90 -20.19 -19.20
CA VAL A 209 9.85 -18.77 -18.82
C VAL A 209 10.23 -17.87 -20.01
N VAL A 210 11.25 -18.24 -20.78
CA VAL A 210 11.65 -17.51 -22.00
C VAL A 210 10.52 -17.51 -23.04
N ARG A 211 9.81 -18.64 -23.18
CA ARG A 211 8.70 -18.74 -24.13
C ARG A 211 7.50 -17.92 -23.69
N THR A 212 7.15 -17.93 -22.41
CA THR A 212 5.94 -17.27 -21.89
C THR A 212 6.15 -15.77 -21.65
N ASP A 213 7.23 -15.39 -20.97
CA ASP A 213 7.39 -14.02 -20.48
C ASP A 213 8.00 -13.11 -21.54
N TRP A 214 8.83 -13.66 -22.44
CA TRP A 214 9.44 -12.90 -23.53
C TRP A 214 8.85 -13.19 -24.91
N ASN A 215 7.92 -14.14 -25.04
CA ASN A 215 7.37 -14.57 -26.34
C ASN A 215 8.47 -14.97 -27.36
N MET A 216 9.56 -15.59 -26.89
CA MET A 216 10.71 -15.93 -27.73
C MET A 216 10.98 -17.43 -27.74
N ASP A 217 11.36 -17.96 -28.90
CA ASP A 217 11.89 -19.31 -29.02
C ASP A 217 13.33 -19.33 -28.48
N PRO A 218 13.62 -20.13 -27.42
CA PRO A 218 14.92 -20.15 -26.78
C PRO A 218 16.02 -20.74 -27.67
N GLN A 219 15.70 -21.57 -28.67
CA GLN A 219 16.66 -22.21 -29.56
C GLN A 219 16.97 -21.39 -30.81
N THR A 220 16.00 -20.67 -31.34
CA THR A 220 16.18 -19.85 -32.56
C THR A 220 16.39 -18.36 -32.25
N GLY A 221 15.93 -17.89 -31.09
CA GLY A 221 15.97 -16.48 -30.70
C GLY A 221 14.92 -15.62 -31.41
N LYS A 222 13.93 -16.23 -32.06
CA LYS A 222 12.87 -15.53 -32.80
C LYS A 222 11.57 -15.49 -31.99
N PRO A 223 10.70 -14.48 -32.22
CA PRO A 223 9.38 -14.46 -31.61
C PRO A 223 8.57 -15.72 -31.96
N ILE A 224 7.83 -16.25 -30.98
CA ILE A 224 6.93 -17.40 -31.18
C ILE A 224 5.64 -16.92 -31.84
N GLU A 225 5.07 -15.85 -31.32
CA GLU A 225 3.90 -15.16 -31.88
C GLU A 225 4.30 -13.78 -32.43
N PRO A 226 3.61 -13.26 -33.46
CA PRO A 226 3.85 -11.93 -33.98
C PRO A 226 3.61 -10.88 -32.88
N GLU A 227 4.58 -9.98 -32.66
CA GLU A 227 4.38 -8.84 -31.77
C GLU A 227 3.45 -7.82 -32.43
N GLU A 228 2.49 -7.29 -31.66
CA GLU A 228 1.73 -6.11 -32.07
C GLU A 228 2.67 -4.90 -32.22
N PRO A 229 2.42 -3.96 -33.14
CA PRO A 229 3.25 -2.75 -33.23
C PRO A 229 3.18 -1.94 -31.94
N ALA A 230 4.29 -1.30 -31.55
CA ALA A 230 4.31 -0.40 -30.41
C ALA A 230 3.36 0.79 -30.63
N GLU A 231 2.66 1.20 -29.59
CA GLU A 231 1.71 2.31 -29.62
C GLU A 231 2.43 3.67 -29.65
N ASP A 232 3.63 3.76 -29.08
CA ASP A 232 4.45 4.98 -29.04
C ASP A 232 5.98 4.71 -28.98
N GLU A 233 6.77 5.78 -29.05
CA GLU A 233 8.24 5.73 -29.02
C GLU A 233 8.81 5.25 -27.67
N GLU A 234 8.08 5.43 -26.57
CA GLU A 234 8.52 5.03 -25.23
C GLU A 234 8.41 3.51 -25.09
N GLU A 235 7.28 2.96 -25.53
CA GLU A 235 7.06 1.52 -25.62
C GLU A 235 8.07 0.85 -26.57
N GLU A 236 8.35 1.47 -27.72
CA GLU A 236 9.36 0.94 -28.66
C GLU A 236 10.75 0.85 -28.01
N LYS A 237 11.14 1.88 -27.23
CA LYS A 237 12.41 1.88 -26.47
C LYS A 237 12.44 0.79 -25.40
N LEU A 238 11.37 0.66 -24.62
CA LEU A 238 11.27 -0.37 -23.57
C LEU A 238 11.42 -1.77 -24.17
N ARG A 239 10.66 -2.08 -25.23
CA ARG A 239 10.76 -3.37 -25.93
C ARG A 239 12.15 -3.60 -26.53
N ALA A 240 12.81 -2.55 -27.03
CA ALA A 240 14.18 -2.66 -27.53
C ALA A 240 15.21 -2.91 -26.41
N GLU A 241 14.97 -2.43 -25.20
CA GLU A 241 15.77 -2.74 -24.01
C GLU A 241 15.56 -4.18 -23.56
N GLU A 242 14.31 -4.64 -23.47
CA GLU A 242 13.96 -6.02 -23.15
C GLU A 242 14.57 -7.02 -24.14
N ARG A 243 14.50 -6.74 -25.45
CA ARG A 243 15.16 -7.56 -26.48
C ARG A 243 16.67 -7.65 -26.28
N ARG A 244 17.33 -6.53 -25.97
CA ARG A 244 18.77 -6.52 -25.69
C ARG A 244 19.12 -7.30 -24.43
N GLN A 245 18.28 -7.22 -23.40
CA GLN A 245 18.43 -8.01 -22.18
C GLN A 245 18.27 -9.49 -22.48
N TYR A 246 17.24 -9.87 -23.24
CA TYR A 246 17.02 -11.25 -23.69
C TYR A 246 18.23 -11.82 -24.42
N GLU A 247 18.76 -11.12 -25.44
CA GLU A 247 19.90 -11.58 -26.22
C GLU A 247 21.14 -11.87 -25.36
N ARG A 248 21.35 -11.11 -24.28
CA ARG A 248 22.45 -11.31 -23.32
C ARG A 248 22.22 -12.51 -22.40
N LEU A 249 20.99 -12.70 -21.94
CA LEU A 249 20.63 -13.71 -20.94
C LEU A 249 20.41 -15.10 -21.57
N ARG A 250 19.91 -15.15 -22.79
CA ARG A 250 19.51 -16.38 -23.48
C ARG A 250 20.62 -17.44 -23.54
N PRO A 251 21.87 -17.16 -23.94
CA PRO A 251 22.92 -18.19 -23.97
C PRO A 251 23.22 -18.77 -22.58
N GLN A 252 23.17 -17.92 -21.55
CA GLN A 252 23.39 -18.34 -20.16
C GLN A 252 22.25 -19.22 -19.66
N MET A 253 21.00 -18.85 -19.95
CA MET A 253 19.82 -19.65 -19.62
C MET A 253 19.85 -21.02 -20.32
N LEU A 254 20.24 -21.08 -21.60
CA LEU A 254 20.42 -22.35 -22.32
C LEU A 254 21.49 -23.24 -21.65
N ALA A 255 22.64 -22.66 -21.26
CA ALA A 255 23.70 -23.39 -20.60
C ALA A 255 23.26 -23.95 -19.24
N ILE A 256 22.51 -23.16 -18.46
CA ILE A 256 21.93 -23.62 -17.17
C ILE A 256 20.90 -24.72 -17.41
N ALA A 257 20.02 -24.58 -18.39
CA ALA A 257 19.00 -25.59 -18.71
C ALA A 257 19.60 -26.94 -19.15
N GLN A 258 20.82 -26.96 -19.67
CA GLN A 258 21.54 -28.18 -20.04
C GLN A 258 22.31 -28.83 -18.87
N SER A 259 22.39 -28.16 -17.72
CA SER A 259 23.14 -28.62 -16.55
C SER A 259 22.23 -28.70 -15.32
N PRO A 260 21.77 -29.91 -14.93
CA PRO A 260 20.95 -30.09 -13.74
C PRO A 260 21.57 -29.51 -12.47
N THR A 261 22.91 -29.58 -12.35
CA THR A 261 23.64 -29.01 -11.22
C THR A 261 23.59 -27.49 -11.21
N ALA A 262 23.88 -26.84 -12.34
CA ALA A 262 23.83 -25.38 -12.43
C ALA A 262 22.41 -24.84 -12.20
N TYR A 263 21.40 -25.59 -12.64
CA TYR A 263 20.00 -25.27 -12.39
C TYR A 263 19.67 -25.30 -10.89
N GLU A 264 20.04 -26.36 -10.17
CA GLU A 264 19.80 -26.42 -8.72
C GLU A 264 20.61 -25.37 -7.94
N GLU A 265 21.82 -25.03 -8.40
CA GLU A 265 22.61 -23.93 -7.83
C GLU A 265 21.93 -22.57 -8.02
N LEU A 266 21.35 -22.30 -9.20
CA LEU A 266 20.54 -21.11 -9.46
C LEU A 266 19.35 -21.05 -8.51
N ARG A 267 18.56 -22.13 -8.41
CA ARG A 267 17.39 -22.20 -7.52
C ARG A 267 17.75 -21.99 -6.07
N ALA A 268 18.81 -22.64 -5.59
CA ALA A 268 19.29 -22.48 -4.23
C ALA A 268 19.74 -21.04 -3.95
N SER A 269 20.37 -20.39 -4.94
CA SER A 269 20.76 -18.98 -4.85
C SER A 269 19.55 -18.05 -4.80
N LEU A 270 18.55 -18.25 -5.65
CA LEU A 270 17.29 -17.48 -5.65
C LEU A 270 16.56 -17.63 -4.31
N ARG A 271 16.44 -18.85 -3.79
CA ARG A 271 15.83 -19.10 -2.48
C ARG A 271 16.56 -18.39 -1.34
N ARG A 272 17.91 -18.39 -1.34
CA ARG A 272 18.70 -17.63 -0.36
C ARG A 272 18.44 -16.14 -0.48
N GLU A 273 18.36 -15.62 -1.69
CA GLU A 273 18.14 -14.20 -1.93
C GLU A 273 16.75 -13.73 -1.50
N ILE A 274 15.70 -14.51 -1.78
CA ILE A 274 14.33 -14.23 -1.31
C ILE A 274 14.28 -14.15 0.23
N ASN A 275 14.90 -15.11 0.92
CA ASN A 275 14.93 -15.11 2.39
C ASN A 275 15.73 -13.93 2.94
N ARG A 276 16.92 -13.68 2.37
CA ARG A 276 17.78 -12.54 2.74
C ARG A 276 17.04 -11.21 2.59
N TRP A 277 16.33 -11.02 1.48
CA TRP A 277 15.54 -9.82 1.22
C TRP A 277 14.51 -9.56 2.33
N ALA A 278 13.74 -10.58 2.70
CA ALA A 278 12.70 -10.45 3.71
C ALA A 278 13.29 -10.19 5.10
N GLU A 279 14.32 -10.95 5.49
CA GLU A 279 15.01 -10.78 6.77
C GLU A 279 15.61 -9.38 6.91
N GLU A 280 16.25 -8.89 5.86
CA GLU A 280 16.84 -7.55 5.83
C GLU A 280 15.76 -6.47 5.89
N SER A 281 14.66 -6.64 5.16
CA SER A 281 13.54 -5.69 5.19
C SER A 281 12.90 -5.62 6.58
N LEU A 282 12.69 -6.76 7.24
CA LEU A 282 12.20 -6.84 8.62
C LEU A 282 13.19 -6.26 9.63
N ARG A 283 14.49 -6.45 9.41
CA ARG A 283 15.55 -5.83 10.22
C ARG A 283 15.52 -4.30 10.10
N VAL A 284 15.36 -3.77 8.89
CA VAL A 284 15.24 -2.32 8.64
C VAL A 284 14.04 -1.74 9.39
N LEU A 285 12.89 -2.42 9.41
CA LEU A 285 11.71 -1.95 10.14
C LEU A 285 11.92 -1.84 11.67
N ARG A 286 12.92 -2.53 12.22
CA ARG A 286 13.28 -2.44 13.66
C ARG A 286 14.24 -1.29 13.98
N LEU A 287 14.80 -0.65 12.96
CA LEU A 287 15.64 0.53 13.18
C LEU A 287 14.78 1.71 13.65
N PRO A 288 15.33 2.63 14.45
CA PRO A 288 14.66 3.89 14.77
C PRO A 288 14.28 4.67 13.49
N TYR A 289 13.21 5.46 13.57
CA TYR A 289 12.86 6.42 12.52
C TYR A 289 14.04 7.33 12.18
N GLY A 290 14.09 7.84 10.95
CA GLY A 290 15.27 8.54 10.43
C GLY A 290 16.35 7.63 9.83
N ARG A 291 16.44 6.37 10.29
CA ARG A 291 17.46 5.41 9.82
C ARG A 291 16.92 4.39 8.83
N GLN A 292 15.61 4.16 8.83
CA GLN A 292 14.97 3.10 8.04
C GLN A 292 15.17 3.31 6.52
N LEU A 293 14.92 4.52 6.00
CA LEU A 293 15.08 4.80 4.57
C LEU A 293 16.56 4.80 4.13
N GLN A 294 17.47 5.27 4.99
CA GLN A 294 18.91 5.26 4.70
C GLN A 294 19.46 3.83 4.57
N ALA A 295 18.91 2.90 5.35
CA ALA A 295 19.34 1.50 5.38
C ALA A 295 18.96 0.69 4.13
N LEU A 296 18.08 1.21 3.27
CA LEU A 296 17.70 0.55 2.00
C LEU A 296 18.44 1.10 0.76
N ARG A 297 19.49 1.91 0.94
CA ARG A 297 20.34 2.35 -0.18
C ARG A 297 21.22 1.20 -0.67
N GLU A 298 20.64 0.29 -1.44
CA GLU A 298 21.38 -0.64 -2.28
C GLU A 298 21.18 -0.25 -3.76
N PRO A 299 22.25 -0.16 -4.56
CA PRO A 299 22.09 -0.10 -6.00
C PRO A 299 21.44 -1.40 -6.49
N ALA A 300 20.57 -1.32 -7.51
CA ALA A 300 20.14 -2.50 -8.26
C ALA A 300 21.37 -3.30 -8.71
N SER A 301 21.27 -4.64 -8.73
CA SER A 301 22.36 -5.46 -9.27
C SER A 301 22.55 -5.08 -10.75
N ARG A 302 23.68 -4.47 -11.09
CA ARG A 302 23.99 -4.00 -12.45
C ARG A 302 24.44 -5.12 -13.40
N GLU A 303 24.39 -6.36 -12.96
CA GLU A 303 24.89 -7.49 -13.74
C GLU A 303 23.72 -8.13 -14.50
N ASP A 304 23.86 -8.31 -15.82
CA ASP A 304 22.88 -9.03 -16.65
C ASP A 304 23.14 -10.54 -16.57
N THR A 305 22.62 -11.18 -15.52
CA THR A 305 22.71 -12.63 -15.30
C THR A 305 21.31 -13.23 -15.14
N PRO A 306 21.12 -14.54 -15.41
CA PRO A 306 19.86 -15.20 -15.10
C PRO A 306 19.48 -15.08 -13.61
N PHE A 307 20.46 -15.12 -12.70
CA PHE A 307 20.21 -14.92 -11.28
C PHE A 307 19.63 -13.53 -10.98
N SER A 308 20.22 -12.46 -11.50
CA SER A 308 19.73 -11.09 -11.25
C SER A 308 18.36 -10.86 -11.87
N TYR A 309 18.11 -11.34 -13.09
CA TYR A 309 16.78 -11.28 -13.71
C TYR A 309 15.69 -11.92 -12.83
N PHE A 310 15.88 -13.18 -12.42
CA PHE A 310 14.90 -13.85 -11.56
C PHE A 310 14.85 -13.25 -10.16
N ALA A 311 15.98 -12.78 -9.62
CA ALA A 311 16.00 -12.12 -8.32
C ALA A 311 15.23 -10.79 -8.34
N GLU A 312 15.26 -10.03 -9.43
CA GLU A 312 14.45 -8.82 -9.60
C GLU A 312 12.96 -9.13 -9.74
N LEU A 313 12.61 -10.13 -10.56
CA LEU A 313 11.23 -10.60 -10.71
C LEU A 313 10.63 -11.07 -9.37
N LEU A 314 11.43 -11.73 -8.54
CA LEU A 314 11.01 -12.32 -7.26
C LEU A 314 11.11 -11.37 -6.06
N ARG A 315 11.56 -10.12 -6.28
CA ARG A 315 11.71 -9.10 -5.23
C ARG A 315 10.88 -7.88 -5.59
N PRO A 316 9.69 -7.69 -5.00
CA PRO A 316 9.00 -6.43 -5.19
C PRO A 316 9.82 -5.26 -4.63
N MET A 317 10.07 -4.30 -5.52
CA MET A 317 10.62 -2.95 -5.37
C MET A 317 10.81 -2.45 -3.91
N ARG A 318 12.00 -2.68 -3.32
CA ARG A 318 12.31 -2.34 -1.91
C ARG A 318 12.10 -0.87 -1.53
N SER A 319 12.63 0.06 -2.33
CA SER A 319 12.70 1.50 -1.98
C SER A 319 11.33 2.22 -2.09
N PRO A 320 10.56 2.08 -3.18
CA PRO A 320 9.24 2.70 -3.29
C PRO A 320 8.27 2.23 -2.20
N LEU A 321 8.34 0.95 -1.82
CA LEU A 321 7.44 0.36 -0.83
C LEU A 321 7.72 0.85 0.59
N LEU A 322 8.99 0.90 1.02
CA LEU A 322 9.31 1.45 2.34
C LEU A 322 8.97 2.95 2.40
N SER A 323 9.25 3.70 1.34
CA SER A 323 8.85 5.11 1.27
C SER A 323 7.33 5.27 1.41
N GLY A 324 6.56 4.45 0.69
CA GLY A 324 5.10 4.42 0.81
C GLY A 324 4.64 4.11 2.23
N TYR A 325 5.29 3.16 2.90
CA TYR A 325 5.03 2.81 4.29
C TYR A 325 5.31 3.98 5.25
N LEU A 326 6.46 4.62 5.15
CA LEU A 326 6.81 5.78 5.99
C LEU A 326 5.89 6.97 5.71
N THR A 327 5.54 7.19 4.45
CA THR A 327 4.56 8.20 4.02
C THR A 327 3.21 7.97 4.70
N ASN A 328 2.73 6.73 4.72
CA ASN A 328 1.44 6.42 5.35
C ASN A 328 1.47 6.69 6.86
N ARG A 329 2.52 6.25 7.56
CA ARG A 329 2.69 6.55 8.99
C ARG A 329 2.81 8.06 9.25
N ALA A 330 3.58 8.78 8.43
CA ALA A 330 3.73 10.23 8.57
C ALA A 330 2.37 10.94 8.41
N ARG A 331 1.56 10.54 7.43
CA ARG A 331 0.19 11.07 7.23
C ARG A 331 -0.72 10.82 8.42
N ARG A 332 -0.73 9.62 9.00
CA ARG A 332 -1.51 9.31 10.22
C ARG A 332 -1.10 10.19 11.39
N ARG A 333 0.21 10.34 11.63
CA ARG A 333 0.74 11.19 12.72
C ARG A 333 0.43 12.67 12.50
N LEU A 334 0.57 13.16 11.27
CA LEU A 334 0.14 14.50 10.90
C LEU A 334 -1.36 14.70 11.19
N MET A 335 -2.22 13.76 10.79
CA MET A 335 -3.66 13.82 11.05
C MET A 335 -3.96 13.84 12.55
N LEU A 336 -3.32 12.96 13.33
CA LEU A 336 -3.44 12.92 14.77
C LEU A 336 -3.07 14.28 15.41
N VAL A 337 -1.93 14.85 15.02
CA VAL A 337 -1.47 16.12 15.56
C VAL A 337 -2.41 17.26 15.16
N HIS A 338 -2.87 17.32 13.91
CA HIS A 338 -3.86 18.32 13.48
C HIS A 338 -5.16 18.23 14.29
N LEU A 339 -5.68 17.03 14.54
CA LEU A 339 -6.86 16.82 15.38
C LEU A 339 -6.63 17.32 16.80
N MET A 340 -5.48 17.02 17.41
CA MET A 340 -5.15 17.43 18.77
C MET A 340 -4.86 18.92 18.90
N LEU A 341 -4.29 19.56 17.88
CA LEU A 341 -4.15 21.01 17.80
C LEU A 341 -5.53 21.70 17.76
N ARG A 342 -6.48 21.14 16.99
CA ARG A 342 -7.86 21.65 16.97
C ARG A 342 -8.54 21.49 18.33
N VAL A 343 -8.39 20.34 18.96
CA VAL A 343 -8.87 20.09 20.32
C VAL A 343 -8.34 21.14 21.30
N TYR A 344 -7.04 21.43 21.23
CA TYR A 344 -6.38 22.42 22.09
C TYR A 344 -6.93 23.83 21.81
N ARG A 345 -7.02 24.26 20.54
CA ARG A 345 -7.56 25.57 20.17
C ARG A 345 -9.01 25.76 20.63
N LEU A 346 -9.86 24.76 20.45
CA LEU A 346 -11.25 24.82 20.91
C LEU A 346 -11.36 24.95 22.45
N GLN A 347 -10.38 24.45 23.20
CA GLN A 347 -10.37 24.49 24.65
C GLN A 347 -9.75 25.77 25.22
N TYR A 348 -8.69 26.30 24.61
CA TYR A 348 -7.88 27.40 25.15
C TYR A 348 -7.90 28.68 24.29
N GLY A 349 -8.59 28.66 23.15
CA GLY A 349 -8.70 29.79 22.22
C GLY A 349 -7.48 30.00 21.32
N ASN A 350 -6.32 29.41 21.64
CA ASN A 350 -5.06 29.57 20.90
C ASN A 350 -4.42 28.20 20.63
N TYR A 351 -3.52 28.11 19.65
CA TYR A 351 -2.65 26.95 19.45
C TYR A 351 -1.50 26.92 20.46
N PRO A 352 -0.99 25.73 20.86
CA PRO A 352 0.13 25.65 21.79
C PRO A 352 1.44 26.15 21.15
N ASP A 353 2.39 26.60 21.97
CA ASP A 353 3.70 27.02 21.47
C ASP A 353 4.55 25.84 20.98
N THR A 354 4.31 24.63 21.49
CA THR A 354 5.05 23.40 21.12
C THR A 354 4.12 22.19 21.02
N LEU A 355 4.53 21.17 20.26
CA LEU A 355 3.78 19.91 20.15
C LEU A 355 3.78 19.08 21.43
N HIS A 356 4.78 19.22 22.30
CA HIS A 356 4.84 18.50 23.59
C HIS A 356 3.64 18.80 24.50
N THR A 357 3.05 19.99 24.40
CA THR A 357 1.84 20.37 25.14
C THR A 357 0.67 19.42 24.86
N LEU A 358 0.64 18.79 23.68
CA LEU A 358 -0.39 17.83 23.28
C LEU A 358 -0.25 16.46 23.98
N LYS A 359 0.90 16.19 24.63
CA LYS A 359 1.19 14.93 25.35
C LYS A 359 1.03 13.67 24.48
N LEU A 360 1.50 13.76 23.24
CA LEU A 360 1.44 12.67 22.25
C LEU A 360 2.70 11.77 22.23
N GLU A 361 3.65 11.99 23.16
CA GLU A 361 4.86 11.16 23.32
C GLU A 361 5.59 10.94 21.99
N GLU A 362 5.91 9.71 21.61
CA GLU A 362 6.61 9.34 20.37
C GLU A 362 5.82 9.62 19.09
N LEU A 363 4.52 9.92 19.19
CA LEU A 363 3.65 10.11 18.02
C LEU A 363 3.84 11.49 17.35
N ILE A 364 4.59 12.40 17.98
CA ILE A 364 5.05 13.65 17.35
C ILE A 364 6.32 13.46 16.53
N ILE A 365 6.96 12.29 16.60
CA ILE A 365 8.19 12.01 15.85
C ILE A 365 7.84 11.69 14.39
N ASP A 366 8.51 12.38 13.48
CA ASP A 366 8.45 12.17 12.05
C ASP A 366 9.15 10.86 11.64
N PRO A 367 8.45 9.94 10.96
CA PRO A 367 9.04 8.68 10.50
C PRO A 367 10.25 8.85 9.58
N PHE A 368 10.33 9.93 8.80
CA PHE A 368 11.39 10.15 7.83
C PHE A 368 12.67 10.71 8.42
N SER A 369 12.58 11.70 9.31
CA SER A 369 13.75 12.32 9.94
C SER A 369 14.16 11.68 11.27
N GLY A 370 13.23 11.00 11.97
CA GLY A 370 13.43 10.55 13.35
C GLY A 370 13.45 11.69 14.37
N ARG A 371 13.11 12.92 13.95
CA ARG A 371 12.97 14.11 14.80
C ARG A 371 11.49 14.47 14.93
N GLU A 372 11.16 15.49 15.70
CA GLU A 372 9.77 15.96 15.77
C GLU A 372 9.27 16.45 14.40
N LEU A 373 7.98 16.23 14.13
CA LEU A 373 7.26 16.85 13.02
C LEU A 373 7.44 18.37 13.10
N VAL A 374 7.63 19.01 11.95
CA VAL A 374 7.90 20.44 11.92
C VAL A 374 6.59 21.18 12.15
N TYR A 375 6.51 21.89 13.27
CA TYR A 375 5.36 22.71 13.66
C TYR A 375 5.79 24.16 13.84
N LYS A 376 5.13 25.09 13.14
CA LYS A 376 5.41 26.53 13.22
C LYS A 376 4.10 27.30 13.36
N ARG A 377 3.93 28.01 14.48
CA ARG A 377 2.77 28.87 14.74
C ARG A 377 2.94 30.21 14.02
N GLU A 378 1.88 30.67 13.37
CA GLU A 378 1.82 31.95 12.66
C GLU A 378 0.48 32.65 12.95
N GLY A 379 0.41 33.36 14.07
CA GLY A 379 -0.81 34.01 14.54
C GLY A 379 -1.94 33.01 14.83
N GLU A 380 -3.06 33.16 14.12
CA GLU A 380 -4.25 32.29 14.20
C GLU A 380 -4.12 31.00 13.37
N ARG A 381 -2.97 30.77 12.74
CA ARG A 381 -2.66 29.62 11.87
C ARG A 381 -1.39 28.92 12.31
N TYR A 382 -1.14 27.76 11.72
CA TYR A 382 0.12 27.04 11.84
C TYR A 382 0.47 26.30 10.55
N ARG A 383 1.76 25.98 10.41
CA ARG A 383 2.27 24.97 9.50
C ARG A 383 2.60 23.70 10.28
N LEU A 384 2.27 22.56 9.70
CA LEU A 384 2.62 21.25 10.23
C LEU A 384 2.98 20.31 9.08
N TYR A 385 4.19 19.75 9.09
CA TYR A 385 4.65 18.86 8.03
C TYR A 385 5.73 17.87 8.50
N SER A 386 5.92 16.82 7.69
CA SER A 386 7.07 15.91 7.73
C SER A 386 8.06 16.32 6.65
N VAL A 387 9.37 16.07 6.82
CA VAL A 387 10.37 16.39 5.79
C VAL A 387 10.26 15.50 4.55
N GLY A 388 9.45 14.43 4.59
CA GLY A 388 9.23 13.57 3.43
C GLY A 388 10.45 12.72 3.05
N GLN A 389 10.39 12.14 1.86
CA GLN A 389 11.28 11.06 1.42
C GLN A 389 12.72 11.52 1.16
N ASP A 390 12.93 12.78 0.77
CA ASP A 390 14.29 13.28 0.53
C ASP A 390 15.05 13.57 1.84
N GLY A 391 14.32 13.63 2.97
CA GLY A 391 14.85 13.89 4.30
C GLY A 391 15.31 15.32 4.53
N LYS A 392 14.98 16.26 3.65
CA LYS A 392 15.39 17.67 3.72
C LYS A 392 14.20 18.52 4.11
N ASP A 393 14.40 19.43 5.07
CA ASP A 393 13.39 20.44 5.40
C ASP A 393 13.48 21.56 4.36
N ASP A 394 12.46 21.66 3.51
CA ASP A 394 12.33 22.73 2.51
C ASP A 394 11.66 23.99 3.09
N GLY A 395 11.59 24.09 4.41
CA GLY A 395 11.00 25.22 5.14
C GLY A 395 9.48 25.29 5.03
N GLY A 396 8.84 24.22 4.58
CA GLY A 396 7.42 24.16 4.30
C GLY A 396 7.01 24.91 3.03
N HIS A 397 7.91 25.00 2.03
CA HIS A 397 7.63 25.65 0.74
C HIS A 397 7.05 24.62 -0.24
N ARG A 398 5.83 24.87 -0.74
CA ARG A 398 5.28 24.10 -1.86
C ARG A 398 5.85 24.64 -3.18
N PRO A 399 6.12 23.78 -4.18
CA PRO A 399 6.31 24.25 -5.56
C PRO A 399 5.04 24.95 -6.05
N GLN A 400 5.17 26.03 -6.80
CA GLN A 400 4.01 26.69 -7.42
C GLN A 400 3.37 25.78 -8.48
N PRO A 401 2.05 25.89 -8.76
CA PRO A 401 1.43 25.19 -9.89
C PRO A 401 2.15 25.58 -11.19
N GLY A 402 2.85 24.64 -11.83
CA GLY A 402 3.71 24.89 -13.00
C GLY A 402 5.22 24.72 -12.75
N GLU A 403 5.66 24.71 -11.49
CA GLU A 403 6.98 24.19 -11.09
C GLU A 403 6.91 22.66 -10.96
N HIS A 404 6.48 21.98 -12.02
CA HIS A 404 6.76 20.55 -12.12
C HIS A 404 8.25 20.42 -12.44
N PRO A 405 9.05 19.73 -11.62
CA PRO A 405 10.24 19.11 -12.16
C PRO A 405 9.76 18.18 -13.27
N VAL A 406 10.51 18.15 -14.37
CA VAL A 406 10.29 17.26 -15.51
C VAL A 406 9.79 15.89 -15.04
N GLU A 407 8.75 15.37 -15.69
CA GLU A 407 8.13 14.07 -15.45
C GLU A 407 9.14 12.99 -15.03
N GLY A 408 8.81 12.24 -13.98
CA GLY A 408 9.45 10.94 -13.69
C GLY A 408 10.24 10.82 -12.38
N ASP A 409 10.89 11.87 -11.85
CA ASP A 409 11.95 11.67 -10.84
C ASP A 409 11.98 12.66 -9.65
N ALA A 410 10.97 13.52 -9.50
CA ALA A 410 10.91 14.43 -8.36
C ALA A 410 10.54 13.69 -7.06
N ILE A 411 11.53 13.40 -6.22
CA ILE A 411 11.28 12.93 -4.84
C ILE A 411 10.32 13.94 -4.17
N PRO A 412 9.18 13.50 -3.60
CA PRO A 412 8.27 14.41 -2.93
C PRO A 412 9.00 15.18 -1.83
N ARG A 413 8.93 16.53 -1.90
CA ARG A 413 9.37 17.49 -0.88
C ARG A 413 8.60 17.31 0.45
N ASP A 414 8.73 18.27 1.38
CA ASP A 414 7.95 18.35 2.61
C ASP A 414 6.50 17.81 2.46
N LEU A 415 6.17 16.81 3.28
CA LEU A 415 4.89 16.11 3.26
C LEU A 415 3.89 16.79 4.18
N PHE A 416 2.81 17.30 3.58
CA PHE A 416 1.67 17.90 4.26
C PHE A 416 0.44 17.01 4.21
N LEU A 417 -0.44 17.17 5.20
CA LEU A 417 -1.73 16.49 5.20
C LEU A 417 -2.79 17.20 4.33
N THR A 418 -2.82 18.54 4.35
CA THR A 418 -3.78 19.34 3.56
C THR A 418 -3.17 19.83 2.25
N ARG A 419 -4.00 20.27 1.30
CA ARG A 419 -3.55 20.79 -0.01
C ARG A 419 -2.92 22.19 0.04
N ASP A 420 -3.11 22.92 1.13
CA ASP A 420 -2.52 24.26 1.29
C ASP A 420 -1.36 24.25 2.30
N GLY A 421 -1.28 23.26 3.19
CA GLY A 421 -0.19 23.12 4.17
C GLY A 421 -0.32 24.05 5.37
N TRP A 422 -1.42 24.80 5.38
CA TRP A 422 -1.82 25.76 6.40
C TRP A 422 -3.11 25.29 7.05
N ARG A 423 -3.22 25.56 8.35
CA ARG A 423 -4.48 25.46 9.12
C ARG A 423 -4.56 26.61 10.10
#